data_AF-A0A7V2JHT8-F1
#
_entry.id   AF-A0A7V2JHT8-F1
#
_cell.length_a   1.000
_cell.length_b   1.000
_cell.length_c   1.000
_cell.angle_alpha   90.00
_cell.angle_beta   90.00
_cell.angle_gamma   90.00
#
_symmetry.space_group_name_H-M   'P 1'
#
loop_
_entity.id
_entity.type
_entity.pdbx_description
1 polymer ?
#
loop_
_entity_poly.entity_id
_entity_poly.type
_entity_poly.pdbx_seq_one_letter_code
_entity_poly.pdbx_strand_id
1 'polypeptide(L)'
;MMKTGLYLTIIIILFASSAIAQLIEVDTNFYTAPVDLNLELEVAGPVENVILLIGDGMGLSHFTAAQYTAVGPEGRLYMQTMPATGLMSVYSNDRLITDSAASGTAIATGYKTNNGVISISPDSVEVQTILEAAHDKGLATGLVATSTITHATPAVFAAHQGSRGNEAAIAVDMSTAGVDVLLGSGWKHWIPAPAGTRQDGRNLINEMQDVGYTIAHTKEEMLSVDTTPVIGLYGRGALAIDDTEPSLAELTAKAIELLSRDADGFF
;
A
#
# COMPACT_ATOMS: atom_id res chain seq x y z
N MET A 1 -24.07 -64.13 -24.19
CA MET A 1 -23.10 -63.94 -25.30
C MET A 1 -22.48 -62.56 -25.13
N MET A 2 -21.17 -62.50 -24.89
CA MET A 2 -20.40 -61.35 -24.39
C MET A 2 -20.58 -60.06 -25.20
N LYS A 3 -20.78 -58.93 -24.48
CA LYS A 3 -20.55 -57.58 -25.00
C LYS A 3 -19.06 -57.25 -24.84
N THR A 4 -18.34 -57.12 -25.94
CA THR A 4 -16.94 -56.70 -25.96
C THR A 4 -16.89 -55.17 -25.90
N GLY A 5 -16.61 -54.62 -24.71
CA GLY A 5 -16.34 -53.19 -24.53
C GLY A 5 -14.85 -52.93 -24.80
N LEU A 6 -14.56 -52.12 -25.81
CA LEU A 6 -13.21 -51.65 -26.13
C LEU A 6 -12.83 -50.54 -25.15
N TYR A 7 -12.03 -50.86 -24.13
CA TYR A 7 -11.45 -49.84 -23.24
C TYR A 7 -10.22 -49.24 -23.91
N LEU A 8 -10.33 -47.99 -24.34
CA LEU A 8 -9.21 -47.19 -24.83
C LEU A 8 -8.45 -46.62 -23.63
N THR A 9 -7.42 -47.31 -23.18
CA THR A 9 -6.48 -46.79 -22.18
C THR A 9 -5.57 -45.76 -22.85
N ILE A 10 -5.86 -44.48 -22.66
CA ILE A 10 -4.96 -43.40 -23.07
C ILE A 10 -3.84 -43.32 -22.01
N ILE A 11 -2.66 -43.82 -22.35
CA ILE A 11 -1.44 -43.59 -21.57
C ILE A 11 -0.87 -42.24 -22.01
N ILE A 12 -1.06 -41.22 -21.19
CA ILE A 12 -0.38 -39.92 -21.36
C ILE A 12 1.04 -40.08 -20.81
N ILE A 13 2.03 -40.18 -21.71
CA ILE A 13 3.45 -40.10 -21.34
C ILE A 13 3.83 -38.62 -21.35
N LEU A 14 3.98 -38.03 -20.17
CA LEU A 14 4.56 -36.70 -20.00
C LEU A 14 6.08 -36.79 -20.07
N PHE A 15 6.68 -36.19 -21.09
CA PHE A 15 8.12 -35.95 -21.13
C PHE A 15 8.47 -34.85 -20.14
N ALA A 16 9.15 -35.19 -19.04
CA ALA A 16 9.82 -34.21 -18.22
C ALA A 16 11.11 -33.77 -18.92
N SER A 17 11.08 -32.62 -19.60
CA SER A 17 12.32 -31.95 -19.99
C SER A 17 12.92 -31.32 -18.75
N SER A 18 14.06 -31.85 -18.31
CA SER A 18 14.89 -31.29 -17.25
C SER A 18 15.52 -29.97 -17.72
N ALA A 19 14.75 -28.89 -17.72
CA ALA A 19 15.30 -27.56 -17.62
C ALA A 19 15.59 -27.34 -16.14
N ILE A 20 16.88 -27.39 -15.77
CA ILE A 20 17.34 -26.93 -14.46
C ILE A 20 17.08 -25.41 -14.46
N ALA A 21 15.92 -25.02 -13.96
CA ALA A 21 15.75 -23.69 -13.42
C ALA A 21 16.68 -23.64 -12.20
N GLN A 22 17.76 -22.86 -12.28
CA GLN A 22 18.38 -22.34 -11.07
C GLN A 22 17.31 -21.49 -10.39
N LEU A 23 16.52 -22.13 -9.54
CA LEU A 23 15.70 -21.44 -8.56
C LEU A 23 16.71 -20.72 -7.67
N ILE A 24 16.72 -19.40 -7.78
CA ILE A 24 17.28 -18.57 -6.72
C ILE A 24 16.53 -19.02 -5.47
N GLU A 25 17.23 -19.62 -4.51
CA GLU A 25 16.70 -19.89 -3.18
C GLU A 25 16.42 -18.54 -2.54
N VAL A 26 15.24 -18.00 -2.81
CA VAL A 26 14.72 -16.84 -2.08
C VAL A 26 14.35 -17.38 -0.71
N ASP A 27 15.04 -16.91 0.32
CA ASP A 27 14.66 -17.21 1.70
C ASP A 27 13.25 -16.66 1.94
N THR A 28 12.28 -17.56 1.96
CA THR A 28 10.87 -17.27 2.13
C THR A 28 10.42 -17.50 3.56
N ASN A 29 11.32 -17.88 4.48
CA ASN A 29 11.00 -18.12 5.89
C ASN A 29 10.41 -16.88 6.55
N PHE A 30 10.78 -15.69 6.09
CA PHE A 30 10.17 -14.42 6.52
C PHE A 30 8.65 -14.38 6.33
N TYR A 31 8.10 -15.07 5.32
CA TYR A 31 6.66 -15.08 5.02
C TYR A 31 5.88 -16.17 5.78
N THR A 32 6.59 -17.15 6.35
CA THR A 32 5.97 -18.27 7.07
C THR A 32 5.50 -17.83 8.44
N ALA A 33 4.18 -17.88 8.66
CA ALA A 33 3.64 -17.74 10.00
C ALA A 33 4.00 -18.97 10.85
N PRO A 34 4.32 -18.80 12.15
CA PRO A 34 4.47 -19.93 13.06
C PRO A 34 3.23 -20.82 13.05
N VAL A 35 3.41 -22.14 13.09
CA VAL A 35 2.30 -23.10 13.07
C VAL A 35 1.33 -22.84 14.22
N ASP A 36 1.86 -22.47 15.39
CA ASP A 36 1.11 -22.21 16.61
C ASP A 36 0.62 -20.75 16.75
N LEU A 37 0.87 -19.88 15.74
CA LEU A 37 0.33 -18.53 15.76
C LEU A 37 -1.17 -18.58 15.49
N ASN A 38 -1.95 -18.30 16.54
CA ASN A 38 -3.38 -18.10 16.48
C ASN A 38 -3.70 -16.73 17.08
N LEU A 39 -4.05 -15.78 16.23
CA LEU A 39 -4.55 -14.48 16.67
C LEU A 39 -6.02 -14.67 17.08
N GLU A 40 -6.39 -14.16 18.25
CA GLU A 40 -7.78 -14.16 18.71
C GLU A 40 -8.44 -12.82 18.40
N LEU A 41 -9.74 -12.85 18.09
CA LEU A 41 -10.49 -11.62 17.89
C LEU A 41 -10.83 -11.03 19.26
N GLU A 42 -10.08 -10.01 19.67
CA GLU A 42 -10.43 -9.19 20.83
C GLU A 42 -11.53 -8.19 20.44
N VAL A 43 -12.73 -8.38 21.00
CA VAL A 43 -13.91 -7.55 20.68
C VAL A 43 -14.17 -6.47 21.76
N ALA A 44 -13.30 -6.36 22.76
CA ALA A 44 -13.54 -5.54 23.95
C ALA A 44 -12.50 -4.41 24.09
N GLY A 45 -13.01 -3.18 24.20
CA GLY A 45 -12.21 -1.99 24.52
C GLY A 45 -12.26 -0.91 23.43
N PRO A 46 -11.85 0.33 23.75
CA PRO A 46 -11.61 1.35 22.75
C PRO A 46 -10.44 0.95 21.83
N VAL A 47 -10.55 1.26 20.54
CA VAL A 47 -9.46 1.08 19.57
C VAL A 47 -8.63 2.36 19.56
N GLU A 48 -7.37 2.26 19.94
CA GLU A 48 -6.42 3.39 19.96
C GLU A 48 -5.72 3.59 18.62
N ASN A 49 -5.35 2.48 17.96
CA ASN A 49 -4.53 2.53 16.74
C ASN A 49 -5.17 1.70 15.63
N VAL A 50 -5.10 2.21 14.40
CA VAL A 50 -5.61 1.51 13.20
C VAL A 50 -4.50 1.43 12.18
N ILE A 51 -4.08 0.21 11.82
CA ILE A 51 -3.14 -0.02 10.71
C ILE A 51 -3.90 -0.64 9.55
N LEU A 52 -4.00 0.08 8.44
CA LEU A 52 -4.62 -0.39 7.21
C LEU A 52 -3.57 -0.83 6.18
N LEU A 53 -3.48 -2.13 5.92
CA LEU A 53 -2.58 -2.71 4.91
C LEU A 53 -3.33 -2.98 3.61
N ILE A 54 -2.90 -2.34 2.51
CA ILE A 54 -3.53 -2.49 1.19
C ILE A 54 -2.56 -3.20 0.23
N GLY A 55 -2.93 -4.43 -0.19
CA GLY A 55 -2.31 -5.09 -1.34
C GLY A 55 -3.01 -4.66 -2.63
N ASP A 56 -2.44 -3.71 -3.37
CA ASP A 56 -3.04 -3.23 -4.64
C ASP A 56 -3.12 -4.39 -5.66
N GLY A 57 -4.33 -4.67 -6.15
CA GLY A 57 -4.61 -5.81 -7.03
C GLY A 57 -4.60 -7.20 -6.37
N MET A 58 -4.42 -7.29 -5.04
CA MET A 58 -4.26 -8.55 -4.32
C MET A 58 -5.59 -9.27 -4.05
N GLY A 59 -6.20 -9.84 -5.09
CA GLY A 59 -7.35 -10.74 -4.96
C GLY A 59 -7.01 -12.12 -4.36
N LEU A 60 -8.05 -12.93 -4.08
CA LEU A 60 -7.90 -14.27 -3.47
C LEU A 60 -6.93 -15.20 -4.23
N SER A 61 -6.90 -15.11 -5.56
CA SER A 61 -5.97 -15.91 -6.38
C SER A 61 -4.51 -15.55 -6.15
N HIS A 62 -4.20 -14.27 -5.93
CA HIS A 62 -2.84 -13.82 -5.60
C HIS A 62 -2.43 -14.30 -4.22
N PHE A 63 -3.37 -14.30 -3.28
CA PHE A 63 -3.15 -14.79 -1.92
C PHE A 63 -2.79 -16.29 -1.90
N THR A 64 -3.54 -17.12 -2.64
CA THR A 64 -3.21 -18.56 -2.79
C THR A 64 -1.89 -18.77 -3.52
N ALA A 65 -1.61 -17.99 -4.58
CA ALA A 65 -0.35 -18.09 -5.29
C ALA A 65 0.84 -17.77 -4.38
N ALA A 66 0.76 -16.68 -3.60
CA ALA A 66 1.80 -16.29 -2.65
C ALA A 66 2.03 -17.38 -1.59
N GLN A 67 0.96 -17.95 -1.03
CA GLN A 67 1.06 -19.06 -0.08
C GLN A 67 1.81 -20.24 -0.70
N TYR A 68 1.40 -20.69 -1.88
CA TYR A 68 1.96 -21.88 -2.51
C TYR A 68 3.44 -21.70 -2.87
N THR A 69 3.81 -20.50 -3.32
CA THR A 69 5.19 -20.19 -3.67
C THR A 69 6.08 -20.03 -2.43
N ALA A 70 5.61 -19.35 -1.38
CA ALA A 70 6.45 -19.00 -0.25
C ALA A 70 6.50 -20.10 0.83
N VAL A 71 5.38 -20.77 1.09
CA VAL A 71 5.22 -21.64 2.27
C VAL A 71 4.62 -23.01 1.94
N GLY A 72 4.31 -23.24 0.66
CA GLY A 72 3.67 -24.48 0.19
C GLY A 72 2.17 -24.57 0.53
N PRO A 73 1.48 -25.60 0.03
CA PRO A 73 0.03 -25.72 0.16
C PRO A 73 -0.46 -25.93 1.60
N GLU A 74 0.39 -26.48 2.48
CA GLU A 74 0.08 -26.73 3.89
C GLU A 74 0.54 -25.59 4.81
N GLY A 75 1.36 -24.66 4.31
CA GLY A 75 1.85 -23.51 5.07
C GLY A 75 0.84 -22.37 5.13
N ARG A 76 1.07 -21.41 6.04
CA ARG A 76 0.25 -20.19 6.16
C ARG A 76 1.12 -18.94 6.10
N LEU A 77 0.65 -17.92 5.39
CA LEU A 77 1.17 -16.55 5.48
C LEU A 77 0.66 -15.88 6.76
N TYR A 78 1.36 -14.84 7.26
CA TYR A 78 0.89 -14.07 8.43
C TYR A 78 -0.54 -13.53 8.27
N MET A 79 -0.88 -13.01 7.08
CA MET A 79 -2.22 -12.52 6.78
C MET A 79 -3.31 -13.61 6.89
N GLN A 80 -2.95 -14.89 6.70
CA GLN A 80 -3.88 -16.03 6.84
C GLN A 80 -4.15 -16.43 8.29
N THR A 81 -3.44 -15.82 9.25
CA THR A 81 -3.64 -16.05 10.68
C THR A 81 -4.61 -15.06 11.33
N MET A 82 -5.08 -14.05 10.58
CA MET A 82 -6.04 -13.07 11.07
C MET A 82 -7.37 -13.73 11.46
N PRO A 83 -7.98 -13.37 12.60
CA PRO A 83 -9.11 -14.11 13.17
C PRO A 83 -10.44 -13.88 12.44
N ALA A 84 -10.52 -12.83 11.62
CA ALA A 84 -11.71 -12.47 10.88
C ALA A 84 -11.40 -12.35 9.39
N THR A 85 -12.32 -12.83 8.55
CA THR A 85 -12.25 -12.70 7.10
C THR A 85 -13.60 -12.21 6.58
N GLY A 86 -13.56 -11.20 5.72
CA GLY A 86 -14.73 -10.66 5.04
C GLY A 86 -14.52 -10.59 3.54
N LEU A 87 -15.61 -10.56 2.78
CA LEU A 87 -15.62 -10.29 1.35
C LEU A 87 -16.38 -9.00 1.09
N MET A 88 -15.86 -8.16 0.20
CA MET A 88 -16.48 -6.88 -0.16
C MET A 88 -16.62 -6.74 -1.68
N SER A 89 -17.67 -6.04 -2.12
CA SER A 89 -17.85 -5.66 -3.52
C SER A 89 -17.12 -4.37 -3.83
N VAL A 90 -16.32 -4.36 -4.91
CA VAL A 90 -15.36 -3.28 -5.22
C VAL A 90 -15.71 -2.45 -6.46
N TYR A 91 -16.91 -2.57 -7.02
CA TYR A 91 -17.31 -1.76 -8.20
C TYR A 91 -17.21 -0.24 -7.91
N SER A 92 -16.94 0.58 -8.92
CA SER A 92 -16.93 2.04 -8.79
C SER A 92 -18.30 2.64 -9.13
N ASN A 93 -18.47 3.95 -9.04
CA ASN A 93 -19.73 4.61 -9.38
C ASN A 93 -20.09 4.45 -10.87
N ASP A 94 -19.09 4.46 -11.76
CA ASP A 94 -19.27 4.43 -13.21
C ASP A 94 -18.92 3.08 -13.87
N ARG A 95 -18.30 2.13 -13.14
CA ARG A 95 -17.84 0.85 -13.71
C ARG A 95 -17.98 -0.34 -12.77
N LEU A 96 -18.20 -1.52 -13.37
CA LEU A 96 -18.12 -2.80 -12.66
C LEU A 96 -16.69 -3.15 -12.26
N ILE A 97 -15.70 -2.75 -13.07
CA ILE A 97 -14.27 -2.93 -12.80
C ILE A 97 -13.70 -1.58 -12.39
N THR A 98 -13.43 -1.44 -11.09
CA THR A 98 -12.81 -0.25 -10.50
C THR A 98 -11.35 -0.10 -10.92
N ASP A 99 -10.79 1.08 -10.69
CA ASP A 99 -9.36 1.30 -10.61
C ASP A 99 -8.94 1.61 -9.17
N SER A 100 -7.62 1.69 -8.91
CA SER A 100 -7.08 1.96 -7.57
C SER A 100 -7.59 3.27 -6.95
N ALA A 101 -7.86 4.30 -7.77
CA ALA A 101 -8.33 5.60 -7.30
C ALA A 101 -9.76 5.54 -6.77
N ALA A 102 -10.70 4.96 -7.54
CA ALA A 102 -12.09 4.86 -7.08
C ALA A 102 -12.25 3.88 -5.91
N SER A 103 -11.54 2.75 -5.93
CA SER A 103 -11.60 1.79 -4.82
C SER A 103 -10.93 2.34 -3.56
N GLY A 104 -9.78 3.00 -3.72
CA GLY A 104 -9.09 3.68 -2.63
C GLY A 104 -9.95 4.77 -2.01
N THR A 105 -10.60 5.60 -2.83
CA THR A 105 -11.54 6.64 -2.37
C THR A 105 -12.67 6.03 -1.54
N ALA A 106 -13.26 4.92 -1.99
CA ALA A 106 -14.32 4.25 -1.24
C ALA A 106 -13.85 3.71 0.12
N ILE A 107 -12.61 3.20 0.20
CA ILE A 107 -11.99 2.75 1.46
C ILE A 107 -11.69 3.94 2.37
N ALA A 108 -11.10 5.00 1.82
CA ALA A 108 -10.65 6.16 2.59
C ALA A 108 -11.80 7.04 3.08
N THR A 109 -12.91 7.12 2.36
CA THR A 109 -13.97 8.14 2.61
C THR A 109 -15.34 7.53 2.90
N GLY A 110 -15.54 6.25 2.57
CA GLY A 110 -16.86 5.61 2.59
C GLY A 110 -17.77 5.95 1.40
N TYR A 111 -17.33 6.78 0.45
CA TYR A 111 -18.09 7.16 -0.75
C TYR A 111 -17.54 6.50 -2.02
N LYS A 112 -18.44 5.93 -2.84
CA LYS A 112 -18.06 5.52 -4.21
C LYS A 112 -17.87 6.75 -5.08
N THR A 113 -16.88 6.70 -5.97
CA THR A 113 -16.63 7.71 -6.99
C THR A 113 -16.35 7.08 -8.36
N ASN A 114 -16.15 7.90 -9.39
CA ASN A 114 -15.81 7.46 -10.74
C ASN A 114 -14.35 7.01 -10.82
N ASN A 115 -14.04 6.08 -11.73
CA ASN A 115 -12.65 5.66 -11.96
C ASN A 115 -11.72 6.85 -12.22
N GLY A 116 -10.55 6.82 -11.60
CA GLY A 116 -9.54 7.85 -11.73
C GLY A 116 -9.72 9.07 -10.83
N VAL A 117 -10.82 9.20 -10.09
CA VAL A 117 -11.05 10.32 -9.16
C VAL A 117 -10.47 10.00 -7.78
N ILE A 118 -9.84 10.99 -7.15
CA ILE A 118 -9.20 10.92 -5.83
C ILE A 118 -10.05 11.71 -4.83
N SER A 119 -10.73 11.01 -3.92
CA SER A 119 -11.42 11.56 -2.74
C SER A 119 -12.39 12.72 -3.00
N ILE A 120 -13.01 12.68 -4.17
CA ILE A 120 -14.09 13.56 -4.58
C ILE A 120 -15.30 12.69 -4.90
N SER A 121 -16.47 13.04 -4.37
CA SER A 121 -17.74 12.36 -4.66
C SER A 121 -18.17 12.52 -6.13
N PRO A 122 -19.12 11.71 -6.64
CA PRO A 122 -19.63 11.85 -8.01
C PRO A 122 -20.21 13.24 -8.32
N ASP A 123 -20.68 13.95 -7.30
CA ASP A 123 -21.21 15.32 -7.40
C ASP A 123 -20.11 16.40 -7.38
N SER A 124 -18.84 16.00 -7.51
CA SER A 124 -17.65 16.88 -7.52
C SER A 124 -17.43 17.64 -6.21
N VAL A 125 -17.83 17.04 -5.08
CA VAL A 125 -17.58 17.58 -3.73
C VAL A 125 -16.47 16.76 -3.07
N GLU A 126 -15.45 17.43 -2.53
CA GLU A 126 -14.40 16.83 -1.70
C GLU A 126 -15.03 16.16 -0.49
N VAL A 127 -14.62 14.92 -0.21
CA VAL A 127 -15.16 14.12 0.90
C VAL A 127 -14.06 13.81 1.88
N GLN A 128 -14.31 14.07 3.17
CA GLN A 128 -13.34 13.85 4.24
C GLN A 128 -12.85 12.40 4.23
N THR A 129 -11.54 12.23 4.29
CA THR A 129 -10.89 10.92 4.40
C THR A 129 -10.80 10.49 5.87
N ILE A 130 -10.61 9.19 6.09
CA ILE A 130 -10.39 8.65 7.43
C ILE A 130 -9.09 9.16 8.06
N LEU A 131 -8.08 9.47 7.25
CA LEU A 131 -6.82 10.04 7.71
C LEU A 131 -7.02 11.49 8.15
N GLU A 132 -7.75 12.29 7.39
CA GLU A 132 -8.15 13.66 7.78
C GLU A 132 -9.00 13.64 9.05
N ALA A 133 -9.95 12.70 9.15
CA ALA A 133 -10.75 12.54 10.35
C ALA A 133 -9.91 12.13 11.58
N ALA A 134 -8.85 11.33 11.40
CA ALA A 134 -7.90 10.98 12.45
C ALA A 134 -7.07 12.21 12.89
N HIS A 135 -6.52 12.96 11.93
CA HIS A 135 -5.81 14.22 12.17
C HIS A 135 -6.70 15.23 12.92
N ASP A 136 -7.95 15.44 12.47
CA ASP A 136 -8.92 16.34 13.12
C ASP A 136 -9.28 15.91 14.56
N LYS A 137 -9.06 14.63 14.88
CA LYS A 137 -9.24 14.08 16.23
C LYS A 137 -7.98 14.16 17.09
N GLY A 138 -6.87 14.67 16.55
CA GLY A 138 -5.60 14.79 17.25
C GLY A 138 -4.77 13.50 17.24
N LEU A 139 -5.14 12.49 16.45
CA LEU A 139 -4.33 11.28 16.29
C LEU A 139 -3.18 11.57 15.31
N ALA A 140 -2.04 10.92 15.54
CA ALA A 140 -0.96 10.92 14.57
C ALA A 140 -1.35 10.17 13.29
N THR A 141 -0.82 10.59 12.15
CA THR A 141 -1.22 10.06 10.84
C THR A 141 -0.03 9.67 9.96
N GLY A 142 -0.14 8.51 9.30
CA GLY A 142 0.91 7.98 8.45
C GLY A 142 0.44 7.45 7.10
N LEU A 143 1.25 7.68 6.06
CA LEU A 143 1.14 6.99 4.78
C LEU A 143 2.48 6.37 4.39
N VAL A 144 2.44 5.07 4.11
CA VAL A 144 3.57 4.29 3.64
C VAL A 144 3.24 3.66 2.30
N ALA A 145 4.10 3.83 1.30
CA ALA A 145 3.89 3.24 -0.02
C ALA A 145 5.20 2.83 -0.69
N THR A 146 5.17 1.69 -1.39
CA THR A 146 6.25 1.28 -2.30
C THR A 146 6.13 1.92 -3.69
N SER A 147 4.95 2.46 -4.04
CA SER A 147 4.76 3.27 -5.23
C SER A 147 5.35 4.68 -5.05
N THR A 148 5.12 5.57 -6.02
CA THR A 148 5.19 7.00 -5.70
C THR A 148 4.21 7.28 -4.55
N ILE A 149 4.57 8.17 -3.62
CA ILE A 149 3.68 8.54 -2.51
C ILE A 149 2.44 9.30 -3.03
N THR A 150 2.53 9.87 -4.24
CA THR A 150 1.46 10.55 -4.98
C THR A 150 0.63 9.61 -5.86
N HIS A 151 0.93 8.31 -5.87
CA HIS A 151 0.12 7.32 -6.59
C HIS A 151 -1.29 7.25 -5.99
N ALA A 152 -2.26 6.75 -6.76
CA ALA A 152 -3.67 6.74 -6.37
C ALA A 152 -3.95 6.19 -4.96
N THR A 153 -3.38 5.04 -4.61
CA THR A 153 -3.68 4.33 -3.36
C THR A 153 -3.28 5.11 -2.10
N PRO A 154 -2.07 5.67 -1.96
CA PRO A 154 -1.78 6.61 -0.87
C PRO A 154 -2.50 7.96 -1.03
N ALA A 155 -2.60 8.49 -2.26
CA ALA A 155 -3.17 9.82 -2.51
C ALA A 155 -4.61 9.98 -2.03
N VAL A 156 -5.46 8.94 -2.13
CA VAL A 156 -6.86 8.99 -1.68
C VAL A 156 -7.03 9.24 -0.17
N PHE A 157 -5.98 9.14 0.63
CA PHE A 157 -6.05 9.44 2.06
C PHE A 157 -5.69 10.89 2.39
N ALA A 158 -5.01 11.62 1.50
CA ALA A 158 -4.45 12.94 1.83
C ALA A 158 -4.47 13.95 0.66
N ALA A 159 -5.33 13.73 -0.34
CA ALA A 159 -5.48 14.62 -1.49
C ALA A 159 -6.89 14.55 -2.07
N HIS A 160 -7.29 15.59 -2.79
CA HIS A 160 -8.57 15.65 -3.51
C HIS A 160 -8.34 16.14 -4.94
N GLN A 161 -8.41 15.22 -5.90
CA GLN A 161 -8.11 15.53 -7.30
C GLN A 161 -9.07 14.84 -8.25
N GLY A 162 -9.52 15.58 -9.27
CA GLY A 162 -10.40 15.04 -10.31
C GLY A 162 -9.72 13.98 -11.21
N SER A 163 -8.41 13.79 -11.08
CA SER A 163 -7.66 12.77 -11.81
C SER A 163 -6.45 12.29 -11.02
N ARG A 164 -6.31 10.97 -10.90
CA ARG A 164 -5.13 10.27 -10.37
C ARG A 164 -3.85 10.55 -11.17
N GLY A 165 -3.99 11.04 -12.40
CA GLY A 165 -2.86 11.44 -13.24
C GLY A 165 -2.25 12.78 -12.84
N ASN A 166 -2.91 13.55 -11.98
CA ASN A 166 -2.44 14.86 -11.53
C ASN A 166 -1.43 14.75 -10.38
N GLU A 167 -0.45 13.85 -10.45
CA GLU A 167 0.47 13.57 -9.32
C GLU A 167 1.22 14.81 -8.79
N ALA A 168 1.51 15.79 -9.65
CA ALA A 168 2.09 17.07 -9.20
C ALA A 168 1.09 17.91 -8.38
N ALA A 169 -0.21 17.88 -8.71
CA ALA A 169 -1.23 18.56 -7.90
C ALA A 169 -1.50 17.78 -6.60
N ILE A 170 -1.56 16.45 -6.67
CA ILE A 170 -1.64 15.56 -5.49
C ILE A 170 -0.50 15.87 -4.50
N ALA A 171 0.73 16.06 -4.99
CA ALA A 171 1.85 16.45 -4.13
C ALA A 171 1.60 17.77 -3.38
N VAL A 172 0.89 18.74 -4.00
CA VAL A 172 0.53 19.99 -3.33
C VAL A 172 -0.46 19.72 -2.20
N ASP A 173 -1.54 18.99 -2.48
CA ASP A 173 -2.55 18.67 -1.46
C ASP A 173 -1.90 17.95 -0.27
N MET A 174 -1.09 16.91 -0.54
CA MET A 174 -0.38 16.14 0.48
C MET A 174 0.63 16.99 1.27
N SER A 175 1.29 17.97 0.63
CA SER A 175 2.21 18.89 1.33
C SER A 175 1.52 19.81 2.33
N THR A 176 0.20 19.98 2.21
CA THR A 176 -0.62 20.81 3.09
C THR A 176 -1.56 20.02 3.99
N ALA A 177 -1.63 18.70 3.83
CA ALA A 177 -2.56 17.82 4.54
C ALA A 177 -2.21 17.61 6.03
N GLY A 178 -0.98 17.93 6.45
CA GLY A 178 -0.56 17.78 7.84
C GLY A 178 -0.27 16.35 8.28
N VAL A 179 0.10 15.46 7.34
CA VAL A 179 0.41 14.05 7.65
C VAL A 179 1.76 13.93 8.36
N ASP A 180 1.80 13.34 9.55
CA ASP A 180 3.01 13.26 10.39
C ASP A 180 4.11 12.41 9.76
N VAL A 181 3.76 11.32 9.09
CA VAL A 181 4.71 10.39 8.48
C VAL A 181 4.31 10.10 7.03
N LEU A 182 5.10 10.59 6.06
CA LEU A 182 4.93 10.28 4.65
C LEU A 182 6.16 9.53 4.13
N LEU A 183 6.12 8.20 4.05
CA LEU A 183 7.27 7.41 3.57
C LEU A 183 6.96 6.71 2.26
N GLY A 184 7.66 7.10 1.20
CA GLY A 184 7.56 6.44 -0.09
C GLY A 184 8.56 6.97 -1.09
N SER A 185 8.14 7.03 -2.36
CA SER A 185 9.03 7.42 -3.45
C SER A 185 8.39 8.48 -4.34
N GLY A 186 9.04 8.83 -5.44
CA GLY A 186 8.44 9.70 -6.46
C GLY A 186 8.79 11.18 -6.33
N TRP A 187 10.01 11.52 -5.87
CA TRP A 187 10.45 12.91 -5.70
C TRP A 187 10.29 13.77 -6.96
N LYS A 188 10.21 13.15 -8.15
CA LYS A 188 9.99 13.89 -9.42
C LYS A 188 8.72 14.75 -9.39
N HIS A 189 7.68 14.36 -8.65
CA HIS A 189 6.43 15.11 -8.55
C HIS A 189 6.49 16.29 -7.56
N TRP A 190 7.55 16.34 -6.76
CA TRP A 190 7.75 17.31 -5.69
C TRP A 190 8.68 18.47 -6.09
N ILE A 191 9.39 18.37 -7.22
CA ILE A 191 10.37 19.39 -7.65
C ILE A 191 10.13 19.93 -9.08
N PRO A 192 10.68 21.11 -9.44
CA PRO A 192 10.52 21.72 -10.77
C PRO A 192 11.16 20.92 -11.91
N ALA A 193 10.58 21.04 -13.11
CA ALA A 193 11.23 20.64 -14.35
C ALA A 193 12.53 21.45 -14.63
N PRO A 194 13.52 20.89 -15.35
CA PRO A 194 13.51 19.58 -16.02
C PRO A 194 13.89 18.41 -15.10
N ALA A 195 14.36 18.66 -13.88
CA ALA A 195 14.73 17.60 -12.95
C ALA A 195 13.50 16.81 -12.50
N GLY A 196 12.43 17.48 -12.06
CA GLY A 196 11.15 16.87 -11.74
C GLY A 196 10.10 17.02 -12.85
N THR A 197 8.84 17.06 -12.47
CA THR A 197 7.69 17.17 -13.37
C THR A 197 6.87 18.45 -13.16
N ARG A 198 7.12 19.19 -12.06
CA ARG A 198 6.34 20.39 -11.75
C ARG A 198 6.65 21.53 -12.74
N GLN A 199 5.60 22.18 -13.25
CA GLN A 199 5.69 23.27 -14.22
C GLN A 199 5.52 24.66 -13.60
N ASP A 200 5.19 24.72 -12.31
CA ASP A 200 4.92 25.96 -11.57
C ASP A 200 6.17 26.54 -10.88
N GLY A 201 7.33 25.90 -11.04
CA GLY A 201 8.59 26.33 -10.45
C GLY A 201 8.72 26.08 -8.94
N ARG A 202 7.72 25.44 -8.30
CA ARG A 202 7.74 25.14 -6.86
C ARG A 202 8.59 23.92 -6.54
N ASN A 203 9.34 24.01 -5.44
CA ASN A 203 10.05 22.88 -4.86
C ASN A 203 9.42 22.54 -3.51
N LEU A 204 8.49 21.59 -3.54
CA LEU A 204 7.72 21.20 -2.36
C LEU A 204 8.59 20.53 -1.29
N ILE A 205 9.72 19.92 -1.66
CA ILE A 205 10.64 19.34 -0.67
C ILE A 205 11.21 20.45 0.22
N ASN A 206 11.64 21.56 -0.40
CA ASN A 206 12.12 22.72 0.34
C ASN A 206 10.99 23.37 1.15
N GLU A 207 9.79 23.49 0.58
CA GLU A 207 8.64 24.06 1.29
C GLU A 207 8.25 23.24 2.53
N MET A 208 8.29 21.90 2.43
CA MET A 208 8.05 20.99 3.56
C MET A 208 9.13 21.14 4.63
N GLN A 209 10.40 21.25 4.23
CA GLN A 209 11.51 21.50 5.14
C GLN A 209 11.36 22.84 5.87
N ASP A 210 10.94 23.90 5.15
CA ASP A 210 10.73 25.24 5.70
C ASP A 210 9.62 25.29 6.77
N VAL A 211 8.64 24.37 6.69
CA VAL A 211 7.58 24.22 7.70
C VAL A 211 7.87 23.16 8.76
N GLY A 212 9.11 22.64 8.79
CA GLY A 212 9.61 21.81 9.88
C GLY A 212 9.57 20.30 9.65
N TYR A 213 9.29 19.83 8.44
CA TYR A 213 9.42 18.40 8.14
C TYR A 213 10.89 17.99 8.07
N THR A 214 11.22 16.89 8.72
CA THR A 214 12.46 16.18 8.44
C THR A 214 12.37 15.54 7.05
N ILE A 215 13.39 15.72 6.22
CA ILE A 215 13.45 15.13 4.88
C ILE A 215 14.42 13.94 4.92
N ALA A 216 13.95 12.77 4.49
CA ALA A 216 14.77 11.57 4.35
C ALA A 216 14.80 11.11 2.88
N HIS A 217 15.97 11.18 2.25
CA HIS A 217 16.21 10.74 0.88
C HIS A 217 16.83 9.35 0.80
N THR A 218 17.42 8.83 1.88
CA THR A 218 17.98 7.48 1.91
C THR A 218 17.41 6.63 3.03
N LYS A 219 17.66 5.31 2.92
CA LYS A 219 17.36 4.35 3.97
C LYS A 219 18.06 4.72 5.29
N GLU A 220 19.32 5.11 5.24
CA GLU A 220 20.11 5.50 6.41
C GLU A 220 19.55 6.76 7.08
N GLU A 221 19.20 7.77 6.27
CA GLU A 221 18.57 8.98 6.76
C GLU A 221 17.24 8.66 7.44
N MET A 222 16.38 7.86 6.81
CA MET A 222 15.12 7.39 7.40
C MET A 222 15.34 6.69 8.74
N LEU A 223 16.31 5.77 8.83
CA LEU A 223 16.59 5.04 10.06
C LEU A 223 17.04 5.97 11.20
N SER A 224 17.69 7.09 10.88
CA SER A 224 18.12 8.11 11.84
C SER A 224 17.00 9.05 12.31
N VAL A 225 15.86 9.08 11.64
CA VAL A 225 14.72 9.93 12.03
C VAL A 225 14.15 9.46 13.36
N ASP A 226 14.02 10.41 14.27
CA ASP A 226 13.49 10.23 15.62
C ASP A 226 12.37 11.22 15.96
N THR A 227 11.90 12.04 15.01
CA THR A 227 10.85 13.04 15.24
C THR A 227 9.90 13.11 14.05
N THR A 228 8.65 13.48 14.33
CA THR A 228 7.65 13.87 13.35
C THR A 228 7.51 15.40 13.34
N PRO A 229 7.10 16.02 12.22
CA PRO A 229 6.72 15.36 10.97
C PRO A 229 7.92 15.01 10.07
N VAL A 230 7.77 13.98 9.23
CA VAL A 230 8.81 13.47 8.32
C VAL A 230 8.24 13.10 6.96
N ILE A 231 9.00 13.42 5.91
CA ILE A 231 8.76 12.93 4.55
C ILE A 231 9.99 12.19 4.01
N GLY A 232 9.77 10.94 3.63
CA GLY A 232 10.71 10.05 2.96
C GLY A 232 10.42 9.96 1.46
N LEU A 233 11.39 10.34 0.62
CA LEU A 233 11.29 10.28 -0.85
C LEU A 233 12.56 9.66 -1.45
N TYR A 234 12.59 8.34 -1.57
CA TYR A 234 13.83 7.59 -1.83
C TYR A 234 14.22 7.51 -3.31
N GLY A 235 13.24 7.34 -4.20
CA GLY A 235 13.47 7.12 -5.62
C GLY A 235 12.74 8.11 -6.53
N ARG A 236 13.17 8.17 -7.80
CA ARG A 236 12.55 9.05 -8.80
C ARG A 236 11.10 8.66 -9.11
N GLY A 237 10.82 7.36 -9.12
CA GLY A 237 9.54 6.75 -9.46
C GLY A 237 9.00 5.95 -8.29
N ALA A 238 8.49 4.74 -8.54
CA ALA A 238 8.24 3.78 -7.46
C ALA A 238 9.57 3.28 -6.87
N LEU A 239 9.51 2.65 -5.69
CA LEU A 239 10.67 2.01 -5.10
C LEU A 239 11.19 0.87 -5.98
N ALA A 240 12.51 0.74 -6.02
CA ALA A 240 13.19 -0.40 -6.59
C ALA A 240 12.99 -1.64 -5.71
N ILE A 241 13.00 -2.82 -6.34
CA ILE A 241 13.01 -4.11 -5.64
C ILE A 241 14.49 -4.54 -5.51
N ASP A 242 15.28 -3.76 -4.80
CA ASP A 242 16.66 -4.08 -4.45
C ASP A 242 17.02 -3.57 -3.04
N ASP A 243 18.17 -3.98 -2.52
CA ASP A 243 18.57 -3.71 -1.13
C ASP A 243 19.03 -2.26 -0.88
N THR A 244 19.06 -1.40 -1.90
CA THR A 244 19.54 0.00 -1.77
C THR A 244 18.47 0.95 -1.25
N GLU A 245 17.20 0.60 -1.45
CA GLU A 245 16.05 1.35 -0.94
C GLU A 245 15.41 0.61 0.25
N PRO A 246 14.69 1.32 1.15
CA PRO A 246 14.03 0.68 2.28
C PRO A 246 12.93 -0.27 1.81
N SER A 247 12.89 -1.46 2.39
CA SER A 247 11.81 -2.42 2.16
C SER A 247 10.48 -1.92 2.79
N LEU A 248 9.34 -2.42 2.31
CA LEU A 248 8.04 -2.10 2.91
C LEU A 248 7.98 -2.42 4.41
N ALA A 249 8.63 -3.50 4.85
CA ALA A 249 8.71 -3.86 6.26
C ALA A 249 9.49 -2.82 7.07
N GLU A 250 10.60 -2.30 6.54
CA GLU A 250 11.40 -1.25 7.19
C GLU A 250 10.67 0.09 7.23
N LEU A 251 9.99 0.47 6.13
CA LEU A 251 9.14 1.67 6.09
C LEU A 251 8.02 1.58 7.13
N THR A 252 7.33 0.44 7.18
CA THR A 252 6.22 0.20 8.12
C THR A 252 6.71 0.22 9.56
N ALA A 253 7.83 -0.44 9.85
CA ALA A 253 8.42 -0.46 11.18
C ALA A 253 8.80 0.95 11.65
N LYS A 254 9.43 1.76 10.78
CA LYS A 254 9.77 3.15 11.10
C LYS A 254 8.52 4.01 11.29
N ALA A 255 7.48 3.85 10.46
CA ALA A 255 6.24 4.58 10.64
C ALA A 255 5.58 4.27 12.00
N ILE A 256 5.46 2.98 12.35
CA ILE A 256 4.93 2.58 13.67
C ILE A 256 5.80 3.14 14.81
N GLU A 257 7.13 3.08 14.69
CA GLU A 257 8.05 3.63 15.70
C GLU A 257 7.84 5.13 15.97
N LEU A 258 7.54 5.90 14.93
CA LEU A 258 7.32 7.34 15.03
C LEU A 258 5.89 7.66 15.51
N LEU A 259 4.87 7.03 14.93
CA LEU A 259 3.46 7.30 15.20
C LEU A 259 3.01 6.79 16.58
N SER A 260 3.55 5.67 17.05
CA SER A 260 3.20 5.09 18.37
C SER A 260 3.62 5.94 19.57
N ARG A 261 4.32 7.05 19.33
CA ARG A 261 4.70 8.02 20.36
C ARG A 261 3.57 8.96 20.72
N ASP A 262 2.56 9.08 19.87
CA ASP A 262 1.34 9.82 20.16
C ASP A 262 0.48 9.05 21.16
N ALA A 263 0.11 9.70 22.26
CA ALA A 263 -0.67 9.10 23.33
C ALA A 263 -2.17 8.99 22.99
N ASP A 264 -2.65 9.78 22.02
CA ASP A 264 -4.04 9.74 21.55
C ASP A 264 -4.26 8.64 20.50
N GLY A 265 -3.17 8.05 19.99
CA GLY A 265 -3.16 6.96 19.02
C GLY A 265 -2.83 7.40 17.61
N PHE A 266 -2.91 6.47 16.64
CA PHE A 266 -2.59 6.77 15.25
C PHE A 266 -3.40 6.00 14.19
N PHE A 267 -3.38 6.54 12.98
CA PHE A 267 -3.81 5.89 11.74
C PHE A 267 -2.64 5.74 10.76
#